data_AF-A0A1X2DJR1-F1
#
_entry.id   AF-A0A1X2DJR1-F1
#
_cell.length_a   1.000
_cell.length_b   1.000
_cell.length_c   1.000
_cell.angle_alpha   90.00
_cell.angle_beta   90.00
_cell.angle_gamma   90.00
#
_symmetry.space_group_name_H-M   'P 1'
#
loop_
_entity.id
_entity.type
_entity.pdbx_description
1 polymer ?
#
loop_
_entity_poly.entity_id
_entity_poly.type
_entity_poly.pdbx_seq_one_letter_code
_entity_poly.pdbx_strand_id
1 'polypeptide(L)'
;MPAQPTLDVTRAIQFGQLVAATYATSPGDLTNKAGQALSAGGVDYTVVTTIYANDLATDMNPARADDEVSIGLICQENETGNVAIAIRGTEGWLEWIHDVEFGLVPCPLLTGAGHTEDGFTDMYESLRAGAQSASPKVVDALANLTFPQAVGSVTICGHSLGGALATLLALDLAANTTFAVPAVYTYASPRTGDSLFAATFDQVVKNSFRIANRLDIVTALPPPVDYEHVLNPTWLNPIRLLPLPPKVLVKYSVACEHSLATYLYLLSLQSGGPTLNLEPACKPS
;
A
#
# COMPACT_ATOMS: atom_id res chain seq x y z
N MET A 1 -14.08 4.25 21.39
CA MET A 1 -13.27 3.69 20.29
C MET A 1 -12.37 2.61 20.86
N PRO A 2 -12.26 1.42 20.24
CA PRO A 2 -11.25 0.44 20.65
C PRO A 2 -9.85 1.06 20.56
N ALA A 3 -8.94 0.65 21.44
CA ALA A 3 -7.56 1.10 21.38
C ALA A 3 -6.94 0.65 20.06
N GLN A 4 -6.28 1.55 19.34
CA GLN A 4 -5.57 1.17 18.13
C GLN A 4 -4.41 0.23 18.47
N PRO A 5 -4.13 -0.78 17.62
CA PRO A 5 -2.97 -1.63 17.80
C PRO A 5 -1.71 -0.77 17.78
N THR A 6 -0.75 -1.11 18.64
CA THR A 6 0.55 -0.42 18.69
C THR A 6 1.37 -0.86 17.48
N LEU A 7 1.94 0.11 16.75
CA LEU A 7 2.80 -0.17 15.59
C LEU A 7 4.08 -0.89 16.03
N ASP A 8 4.35 -2.06 15.46
CA ASP A 8 5.67 -2.67 15.48
C ASP A 8 6.50 -2.06 14.34
N VAL A 9 7.46 -1.21 14.70
CA VAL A 9 8.32 -0.50 13.73
C VAL A 9 9.18 -1.46 12.92
N THR A 10 9.61 -2.59 13.49
CA THR A 10 10.41 -3.59 12.77
C THR A 10 9.57 -4.24 11.67
N ARG A 11 8.32 -4.60 11.99
CA ARG A 11 7.37 -5.12 10.98
C ARG A 11 7.00 -4.07 9.94
N ALA A 12 6.83 -2.82 10.32
CA ALA A 12 6.61 -1.74 9.36
C ALA A 12 7.80 -1.61 8.38
N ILE A 13 9.05 -1.67 8.88
CA ILE A 13 10.22 -1.64 7.99
C ILE A 13 10.24 -2.85 7.06
N GLN A 14 9.99 -4.06 7.58
CA GLN A 14 9.91 -5.29 6.80
C GLN A 14 8.89 -5.18 5.66
N PHE A 15 7.64 -4.82 5.94
CA PHE A 15 6.61 -4.72 4.91
C PHE A 15 6.85 -3.56 3.95
N GLY A 16 7.40 -2.43 4.41
CA GLY A 16 7.80 -1.35 3.51
C GLY A 16 8.94 -1.76 2.57
N GLN A 17 9.90 -2.59 3.02
CA GLN A 17 10.94 -3.16 2.15
C GLN A 17 10.36 -4.17 1.15
N LEU A 18 9.33 -4.92 1.53
CA LEU A 18 8.61 -5.80 0.62
C LEU A 18 7.91 -5.01 -0.50
N VAL A 19 7.26 -3.89 -0.15
CA VAL A 19 6.71 -2.95 -1.14
C VAL A 19 7.83 -2.36 -2.01
N ALA A 20 8.97 -1.99 -1.44
CA ALA A 20 10.11 -1.49 -2.20
C ALA A 20 10.63 -2.51 -3.23
N ALA A 21 10.57 -3.80 -2.93
CA ALA A 21 10.95 -4.85 -3.89
C ALA A 21 10.05 -4.89 -5.13
N THR A 22 8.78 -4.52 -5.01
CA THR A 22 7.86 -4.44 -6.16
C THR A 22 8.25 -3.31 -7.13
N TYR A 23 8.85 -2.23 -6.64
CA TYR A 23 9.38 -1.13 -7.47
C TYR A 23 10.63 -1.50 -8.27
N ALA A 24 11.27 -2.64 -7.99
CA ALA A 24 12.40 -3.13 -8.79
C ALA A 24 11.96 -3.72 -10.15
N THR A 25 10.66 -3.94 -10.34
CA THR A 25 10.06 -4.41 -11.60
C THR A 25 9.40 -3.23 -12.30
N SER A 26 9.73 -3.01 -13.58
CA SER A 26 9.09 -1.98 -14.40
C SER A 26 7.60 -2.31 -14.61
N PRO A 27 6.68 -1.32 -14.68
CA PRO A 27 5.26 -1.57 -14.93
C PRO A 27 4.98 -2.45 -16.13
N GLY A 28 5.68 -2.22 -17.24
CA GLY A 28 5.51 -3.00 -18.46
C GLY A 28 6.18 -4.37 -18.43
N ASP A 29 6.93 -4.74 -17.38
CA ASP A 29 7.45 -6.10 -17.23
C ASP A 29 6.36 -7.02 -16.70
N LEU A 30 5.68 -7.68 -17.63
CA LEU A 30 4.59 -8.61 -17.33
C LEU A 30 5.06 -10.02 -16.94
N THR A 31 6.36 -10.23 -16.75
CA THR A 31 6.91 -11.53 -16.37
C THR A 31 6.44 -11.93 -14.97
N ASN A 32 5.81 -13.10 -14.86
CA ASN A 32 5.45 -13.65 -13.56
C ASN A 32 6.71 -14.06 -12.78
N LYS A 33 6.85 -13.55 -11.56
CA LYS A 33 8.01 -13.77 -10.67
C LYS A 33 7.84 -14.96 -9.72
N ALA A 34 6.84 -15.83 -9.94
CA ALA A 34 6.60 -17.02 -9.13
C ALA A 34 7.88 -17.87 -8.95
N GLY A 35 8.13 -18.32 -7.72
CA GLY A 35 9.30 -19.09 -7.31
C GLY A 35 10.56 -18.25 -7.00
N GLN A 36 10.55 -16.93 -7.25
CA GLN A 36 11.67 -16.07 -6.92
C GLN A 36 11.83 -15.93 -5.40
N ALA A 37 13.06 -16.05 -4.89
CA ALA A 37 13.38 -15.74 -3.51
C ALA A 37 13.49 -14.22 -3.30
N LEU A 38 13.00 -13.75 -2.16
CA LEU A 38 13.03 -12.35 -1.74
C LEU A 38 13.33 -12.26 -0.25
N SER A 39 14.04 -11.22 0.19
CA SER A 39 14.29 -10.98 1.61
C SER A 39 13.92 -9.54 1.95
N ALA A 40 13.18 -9.37 3.04
CA ALA A 40 12.73 -8.07 3.54
C ALA A 40 12.72 -8.10 5.07
N GLY A 41 13.32 -7.10 5.71
CA GLY A 41 13.41 -7.01 7.17
C GLY A 41 14.17 -8.15 7.85
N GLY A 42 15.04 -8.86 7.11
CA GLY A 42 15.70 -10.07 7.60
C GLY A 42 14.80 -11.32 7.59
N VAL A 43 13.66 -11.26 6.90
CA VAL A 43 12.73 -12.36 6.72
C VAL A 43 12.74 -12.78 5.26
N ASP A 44 12.87 -14.09 5.04
CA ASP A 44 12.92 -14.68 3.71
C ASP A 44 11.53 -15.11 3.22
N TYR A 45 11.26 -14.78 1.98
CA TYR A 45 10.01 -15.02 1.28
C TYR A 45 10.26 -15.77 -0.02
N THR A 46 9.25 -16.55 -0.42
CA THR A 46 9.11 -17.07 -1.77
C THR A 46 7.97 -16.31 -2.45
N VAL A 47 8.22 -15.72 -3.62
CA VAL A 47 7.16 -15.12 -4.44
C VAL A 47 6.25 -16.25 -4.94
N VAL A 48 4.97 -16.18 -4.60
CA VAL A 48 3.93 -17.11 -5.05
C VAL A 48 3.49 -16.73 -6.47
N THR A 49 3.23 -15.45 -6.71
CA THR A 49 2.90 -14.92 -8.05
C THR A 49 3.00 -13.39 -8.09
N THR A 50 3.15 -12.85 -9.30
CA THR A 50 2.96 -11.42 -9.58
C THR A 50 1.47 -11.03 -9.57
N ILE A 51 1.20 -9.78 -9.16
CA ILE A 51 -0.09 -9.09 -9.27
C ILE A 51 -0.03 -8.10 -10.42
N TYR A 52 -1.06 -8.12 -11.25
CA TYR A 52 -1.24 -7.23 -12.38
C TYR A 52 -2.51 -6.42 -12.21
N ALA A 53 -2.56 -5.27 -12.88
CA ALA A 53 -3.72 -4.39 -12.94
C ALA A 53 -3.82 -3.78 -14.32
N ASN A 54 -4.96 -3.20 -14.63
CA ASN A 54 -5.00 -2.14 -15.64
C ASN A 54 -4.42 -0.89 -15.01
N ASP A 55 -3.63 -0.12 -15.76
CA ASP A 55 -2.95 1.06 -15.20
C ASP A 55 -3.96 2.15 -14.84
N LEU A 56 -3.56 3.01 -13.91
CA LEU A 56 -4.41 4.08 -13.42
C LEU A 56 -4.58 5.12 -14.52
N ALA A 57 -5.78 5.16 -15.10
CA ALA A 57 -6.20 6.24 -15.99
C ALA A 57 -6.28 7.56 -15.23
N THR A 58 -5.96 8.63 -15.95
CA THR A 58 -6.18 10.02 -15.51
C THR A 58 -6.97 10.73 -16.60
N ASP A 59 -7.59 11.86 -16.29
CA ASP A 59 -8.33 12.64 -17.31
C ASP A 59 -7.44 13.09 -18.47
N MET A 60 -6.14 13.29 -18.22
CA MET A 60 -5.16 13.61 -19.26
C MET A 60 -4.71 12.40 -20.07
N ASN A 61 -4.76 11.19 -19.51
CA ASN A 61 -4.36 9.96 -20.20
C ASN A 61 -5.31 8.79 -19.91
N PRO A 62 -6.57 8.87 -20.41
CA PRO A 62 -7.58 7.85 -20.14
C PRO A 62 -7.22 6.50 -20.78
N ALA A 63 -6.38 6.49 -21.82
CA ALA A 63 -5.92 5.28 -22.49
C ALA A 63 -5.05 4.37 -21.60
N ARG A 64 -4.52 4.87 -20.47
CA ARG A 64 -3.77 4.03 -19.52
C ARG A 64 -4.63 2.91 -18.93
N ALA A 65 -5.95 3.07 -18.86
CA ALA A 65 -6.84 2.00 -18.42
C ALA A 65 -6.80 0.75 -19.33
N ASP A 66 -6.28 0.88 -20.56
CA ASP A 66 -6.10 -0.24 -21.49
C ASP A 66 -4.74 -0.94 -21.31
N ASP A 67 -3.79 -0.31 -20.61
CA ASP A 67 -2.44 -0.85 -20.39
C ASP A 67 -2.42 -1.80 -19.19
N GLU A 68 -1.94 -3.02 -19.40
CA GLU A 68 -1.66 -3.97 -18.33
C GLU A 68 -0.31 -3.64 -17.68
N VAL A 69 -0.29 -3.56 -16.34
CA VAL A 69 0.93 -3.30 -15.56
C VAL A 69 1.13 -4.31 -14.44
N SER A 70 2.39 -4.65 -14.19
CA SER A 70 2.82 -5.32 -12.97
C SER A 70 2.78 -4.32 -11.80
N ILE A 71 2.02 -4.60 -10.75
CA ILE A 71 1.77 -3.65 -9.65
C ILE A 71 2.09 -4.23 -8.26
N GLY A 72 2.35 -5.53 -8.16
CA GLY A 72 2.59 -6.14 -6.85
C GLY A 72 3.03 -7.59 -6.89
N LEU A 73 3.23 -8.15 -5.71
CA LEU A 73 3.63 -9.53 -5.48
C LEU A 73 2.79 -10.14 -4.36
N ILE A 74 2.42 -11.41 -4.52
CA ILE A 74 1.97 -12.27 -3.43
C ILE A 74 3.16 -13.13 -3.03
N CYS A 75 3.57 -13.05 -1.77
CA CYS A 75 4.73 -13.73 -1.22
C CYS A 75 4.32 -14.60 -0.04
N GLN A 76 4.97 -15.76 0.15
CA GLN A 76 4.85 -16.55 1.36
C GLN A 76 6.17 -16.54 2.13
N GLU A 77 6.08 -16.25 3.41
CA GLU A 77 7.19 -16.30 4.36
C GLU A 77 7.66 -17.74 4.55
N ASN A 78 8.95 -17.98 4.39
CA ASN A 78 9.52 -19.33 4.35
C ASN A 78 9.50 -20.05 5.69
N GLU A 79 9.49 -19.35 6.82
CA GLU A 79 9.55 -20.00 8.14
C GLU A 79 8.17 -20.28 8.74
N THR A 80 7.21 -19.39 8.50
CA THR A 80 5.90 -19.41 9.19
C THR A 80 4.72 -19.73 8.28
N GLY A 81 4.90 -19.70 6.96
CA GLY A 81 3.81 -19.85 5.99
C GLY A 81 2.86 -18.65 5.95
N ASN A 82 3.17 -17.54 6.63
CA ASN A 82 2.42 -16.29 6.52
C ASN A 82 2.51 -15.72 5.10
N VAL A 83 1.42 -15.15 4.62
CA VAL A 83 1.34 -14.55 3.29
C VAL A 83 1.43 -13.04 3.42
N ALA A 84 2.25 -12.43 2.58
CA ALA A 84 2.37 -11.00 2.44
C ALA A 84 2.03 -10.59 1.00
N ILE A 85 1.11 -9.63 0.86
CA ILE A 85 0.70 -9.06 -0.42
C ILE A 85 1.25 -7.64 -0.47
N ALA A 86 2.19 -7.38 -1.38
CA ALA A 86 2.84 -6.09 -1.52
C ALA A 86 2.39 -5.40 -2.82
N ILE A 87 1.94 -4.15 -2.73
CA ILE A 87 1.40 -3.38 -3.85
C ILE A 87 2.12 -2.03 -3.93
N ARG A 88 2.78 -1.73 -5.06
CA ARG A 88 3.37 -0.40 -5.29
C ARG A 88 2.32 0.62 -5.73
N GLY A 89 2.69 1.89 -5.65
CA GLY A 89 1.99 2.96 -6.35
C GLY A 89 2.34 3.02 -7.84
N THR A 90 1.74 3.98 -8.55
CA THR A 90 1.97 4.22 -9.97
C THR A 90 3.16 5.14 -10.22
N GLU A 91 3.82 5.01 -11.37
CA GLU A 91 4.93 5.89 -11.79
C GLU A 91 4.45 7.31 -12.16
N GLY A 92 3.15 7.47 -12.49
CA GLY A 92 2.52 8.75 -12.83
C GLY A 92 1.77 9.43 -11.68
N TRP A 93 2.13 9.18 -10.41
CA TRP A 93 1.35 9.64 -9.25
C TRP A 93 1.28 11.18 -9.14
N LEU A 94 2.27 11.90 -9.66
CA LEU A 94 2.23 13.36 -9.73
C LEU A 94 1.15 13.85 -10.72
N GLU A 95 1.05 13.21 -11.89
CA GLU A 95 -0.01 13.50 -12.87
C GLU A 95 -1.37 13.20 -12.24
N TRP A 96 -1.52 12.04 -11.58
CA TRP A 96 -2.75 11.70 -10.88
C TRP A 96 -3.18 12.79 -9.87
N ILE A 97 -2.27 13.33 -9.05
CA ILE A 97 -2.61 14.41 -8.10
C ILE A 97 -3.11 15.68 -8.78
N HIS A 98 -2.54 16.02 -9.95
CA HIS A 98 -2.84 17.26 -10.64
C HIS A 98 -4.19 17.24 -11.36
N ASP A 99 -4.63 16.06 -11.79
CA ASP A 99 -5.70 15.94 -12.79
C ASP A 99 -6.94 15.18 -12.30
N VAL A 100 -6.94 14.65 -11.07
CA VAL A 100 -8.04 13.83 -10.57
C VAL A 100 -9.22 14.69 -10.07
N GLU A 101 -10.43 14.40 -10.55
CA GLU A 101 -11.68 15.03 -10.07
C GLU A 101 -12.19 14.43 -8.74
N PHE A 102 -11.51 13.40 -8.23
CA PHE A 102 -11.82 12.66 -6.99
C PHE A 102 -13.29 12.21 -6.92
N GLY A 103 -13.75 11.54 -7.97
CA GLY A 103 -15.11 11.01 -8.05
C GLY A 103 -15.37 9.92 -7.01
N LEU A 104 -16.56 9.94 -6.39
CA LEU A 104 -17.00 8.89 -5.47
C LEU A 104 -17.96 7.92 -6.18
N VAL A 105 -17.67 6.62 -6.10
CA VAL A 105 -18.54 5.54 -6.59
C VAL A 105 -18.96 4.63 -5.43
N PRO A 106 -20.14 3.98 -5.50
CA PRO A 106 -20.55 3.05 -4.46
C PRO A 106 -19.50 1.96 -4.24
N CYS A 107 -19.11 1.71 -2.99
CA CYS A 107 -18.12 0.68 -2.66
C CYS A 107 -18.65 -0.69 -3.09
N PRO A 108 -17.97 -1.41 -4.01
CA PRO A 108 -18.47 -2.67 -4.55
C PRO A 108 -18.23 -3.87 -3.61
N LEU A 109 -17.40 -3.68 -2.58
CA LEU A 109 -16.82 -4.76 -1.77
C LEU A 109 -17.76 -5.26 -0.67
N LEU A 110 -18.60 -4.38 -0.16
CA LEU A 110 -19.52 -4.68 0.93
C LEU A 110 -20.75 -3.78 0.81
N THR A 111 -21.93 -4.39 0.69
CA THR A 111 -23.18 -3.64 0.55
C THR A 111 -23.39 -2.70 1.73
N GLY A 112 -23.60 -1.42 1.43
CA GLY A 112 -23.80 -0.39 2.45
C GLY A 112 -22.52 0.17 3.08
N ALA A 113 -21.34 -0.16 2.53
CA ALA A 113 -20.05 0.33 3.02
C ALA A 113 -19.70 1.76 2.56
N GLY A 114 -20.65 2.55 2.06
CA GLY A 114 -20.37 3.92 1.57
C GLY A 114 -19.79 3.95 0.16
N HIS A 115 -18.96 4.96 -0.10
CA HIS A 115 -18.37 5.22 -1.41
C HIS A 115 -16.85 5.26 -1.35
N THR A 116 -16.23 4.85 -2.44
CA THR A 116 -14.77 4.84 -2.64
C THR A 116 -14.41 5.71 -3.83
N GLU A 117 -13.16 6.17 -3.89
CA GLU A 117 -12.68 6.93 -5.05
C GLU A 117 -12.72 6.05 -6.30
N ASP A 118 -13.19 6.60 -7.42
CA ASP A 118 -13.47 5.88 -8.66
C ASP A 118 -12.23 5.24 -9.28
N GLY A 119 -11.13 5.98 -9.46
CA GLY A 119 -9.88 5.45 -10.01
C GLY A 119 -9.28 4.31 -9.18
N PHE A 120 -9.31 4.42 -7.85
CA PHE A 120 -8.86 3.37 -6.95
C PHE A 120 -9.77 2.14 -7.04
N THR A 121 -11.08 2.36 -7.16
CA THR A 121 -12.07 1.28 -7.30
C THR A 121 -11.89 0.54 -8.62
N ASP A 122 -11.80 1.26 -9.73
CA ASP A 122 -11.62 0.68 -11.07
C ASP A 122 -10.31 -0.12 -11.15
N MET A 123 -9.20 0.46 -10.65
CA MET A 123 -7.93 -0.24 -10.63
C MET A 123 -7.98 -1.46 -9.70
N TYR A 124 -8.62 -1.35 -8.53
CA TYR A 124 -8.83 -2.48 -7.62
C TYR A 124 -9.59 -3.61 -8.29
N GLU A 125 -10.69 -3.32 -9.00
CA GLU A 125 -11.50 -4.33 -9.67
C GLU A 125 -10.77 -5.04 -10.81
N SER A 126 -9.71 -4.42 -11.35
CA SER A 126 -8.81 -5.02 -12.35
C SER A 126 -7.65 -5.84 -11.76
N LEU A 127 -7.45 -5.83 -10.43
CA LEU A 127 -6.35 -6.54 -9.76
C LEU A 127 -6.47 -8.05 -9.94
N ARG A 128 -5.50 -8.63 -10.64
CA ARG A 128 -5.45 -10.06 -10.97
C ARG A 128 -4.14 -10.68 -10.55
N ALA A 129 -4.17 -11.96 -10.20
CA ALA A 129 -2.98 -12.71 -9.80
C ALA A 129 -2.74 -13.92 -10.72
N GLY A 130 -1.53 -14.01 -11.28
CA GLY A 130 -1.13 -15.10 -12.17
C GLY A 130 -0.69 -14.61 -13.55
N ALA A 131 -0.11 -15.50 -14.36
CA ALA A 131 0.68 -15.13 -15.54
C ALA A 131 -0.14 -14.75 -16.80
N GLN A 132 -1.46 -14.57 -16.71
CA GLN A 132 -2.34 -14.43 -17.89
C GLN A 132 -3.34 -13.30 -17.68
N SER A 133 -3.74 -12.62 -18.75
CA SER A 133 -4.74 -11.54 -18.68
C SER A 133 -6.12 -12.01 -18.18
N ALA A 134 -6.43 -13.29 -18.34
CA ALA A 134 -7.65 -13.93 -17.80
C ALA A 134 -7.48 -14.48 -16.37
N SER A 135 -6.40 -14.13 -15.69
CA SER A 135 -6.18 -14.53 -14.30
C SER A 135 -7.32 -14.06 -13.39
N PRO A 136 -7.66 -14.85 -12.35
CA PRO A 136 -8.68 -14.47 -11.39
C PRO A 136 -8.28 -13.19 -10.63
N LYS A 137 -9.30 -12.49 -10.11
CA LYS A 137 -9.08 -11.36 -9.20
C LYS A 137 -8.25 -11.82 -7.99
N VAL A 138 -7.44 -10.93 -7.42
CA VAL A 138 -6.56 -11.26 -6.29
C VAL A 138 -7.34 -11.91 -5.14
N VAL A 139 -8.52 -11.39 -4.80
CA VAL A 139 -9.42 -11.92 -3.75
C VAL A 139 -9.79 -13.40 -3.98
N ASP A 140 -10.13 -13.75 -5.22
CA ASP A 140 -10.52 -15.12 -5.63
C ASP A 140 -9.30 -16.04 -5.77
N ALA A 141 -8.19 -15.48 -6.21
CA ALA A 141 -6.95 -16.21 -6.44
C ALA A 141 -6.38 -16.78 -5.14
N LEU A 142 -6.44 -16.04 -4.03
CA LEU A 142 -5.85 -16.46 -2.75
C LEU A 142 -6.39 -17.80 -2.24
N ALA A 143 -7.64 -18.14 -2.53
CA ALA A 143 -8.22 -19.43 -2.15
C ALA A 143 -7.68 -20.62 -2.98
N ASN A 144 -7.16 -20.34 -4.17
CA ASN A 144 -6.79 -21.35 -5.18
C ASN A 144 -5.30 -21.39 -5.50
N LEU A 145 -4.52 -20.40 -5.05
CA LEU A 145 -3.07 -20.37 -5.23
C LEU A 145 -2.42 -21.53 -4.48
N THR A 146 -1.42 -22.14 -5.13
CA THR A 146 -0.60 -23.17 -4.49
C THR A 146 0.52 -22.49 -3.69
N PHE A 147 0.41 -22.57 -2.37
CA PHE A 147 1.41 -22.06 -1.46
C PHE A 147 2.43 -23.15 -1.09
N PRO A 148 3.73 -22.83 -0.98
CA PRO A 148 4.75 -23.74 -0.46
C PRO A 148 4.40 -24.38 0.90
N GLN A 149 3.67 -23.67 1.75
CA GLN A 149 3.22 -24.10 3.07
C GLN A 149 1.75 -23.75 3.31
N ALA A 150 1.16 -24.31 4.36
CA ALA A 150 -0.16 -23.89 4.82
C ALA A 150 -0.16 -22.39 5.16
N VAL A 151 -1.20 -21.66 4.70
CA VAL A 151 -1.32 -20.23 4.93
C VAL A 151 -1.68 -19.96 6.39
N GLY A 152 -0.78 -19.29 7.12
CA GLY A 152 -0.99 -18.94 8.53
C GLY A 152 -1.85 -17.68 8.71
N SER A 153 -1.43 -16.57 8.11
CA SER A 153 -2.13 -15.28 8.13
C SER A 153 -1.86 -14.51 6.84
N VAL A 154 -2.68 -13.48 6.57
CA VAL A 154 -2.52 -12.60 5.40
C VAL A 154 -2.22 -11.18 5.89
N THR A 155 -1.10 -10.63 5.42
CA THR A 155 -0.76 -9.22 5.59
C THR A 155 -0.73 -8.54 4.24
N ILE A 156 -1.39 -7.40 4.11
CA ILE A 156 -1.38 -6.56 2.92
C ILE A 156 -0.54 -5.33 3.22
N CYS A 157 0.29 -4.92 2.28
CA CYS A 157 1.08 -3.72 2.41
C CYS A 157 1.15 -2.96 1.10
N GLY A 158 1.14 -1.63 1.19
CA GLY A 158 1.17 -0.82 -0.01
C GLY A 158 1.59 0.62 0.22
N HIS A 159 2.12 1.22 -0.84
CA HIS A 159 2.63 2.58 -0.82
C HIS A 159 1.88 3.46 -1.83
N SER A 160 1.60 4.72 -1.47
CA SER A 160 0.91 5.68 -2.34
C SER A 160 -0.44 5.11 -2.81
N LEU A 161 -0.72 5.09 -4.11
CA LEU A 161 -1.87 4.37 -4.72
C LEU A 161 -1.99 2.93 -4.22
N GLY A 162 -0.88 2.19 -4.08
CA GLY A 162 -0.88 0.84 -3.53
C GLY A 162 -1.39 0.77 -2.09
N GLY A 163 -1.32 1.86 -1.32
CA GLY A 163 -1.93 2.00 0.01
C GLY A 163 -3.46 2.05 -0.04
N ALA A 164 -4.03 2.75 -1.02
CA ALA A 164 -5.48 2.75 -1.25
C ALA A 164 -5.95 1.37 -1.71
N LEU A 165 -5.24 0.74 -2.66
CA LEU A 165 -5.54 -0.62 -3.12
C LEU A 165 -5.42 -1.66 -2.00
N ALA A 166 -4.41 -1.52 -1.12
CA ALA A 166 -4.26 -2.37 0.06
C ALA A 166 -5.44 -2.22 1.04
N THR A 167 -5.98 -1.01 1.17
CA THR A 167 -7.16 -0.72 2.01
C THR A 167 -8.42 -1.38 1.42
N LEU A 168 -8.64 -1.25 0.11
CA LEU A 168 -9.75 -1.92 -0.57
C LEU A 168 -9.64 -3.46 -0.46
N LEU A 169 -8.47 -4.02 -0.76
CA LEU A 169 -8.23 -5.46 -0.67
C LEU A 169 -8.49 -6.00 0.75
N ALA A 170 -8.10 -5.26 1.78
CA ALA A 170 -8.29 -5.71 3.16
C ALA A 170 -9.77 -5.78 3.55
N LEU A 171 -10.59 -4.82 3.10
CA LEU A 171 -12.04 -4.87 3.33
C LEU A 171 -12.66 -6.07 2.61
N ASP A 172 -12.29 -6.29 1.35
CA ASP A 172 -12.82 -7.38 0.53
C ASP A 172 -12.46 -8.75 1.11
N LEU A 173 -11.19 -8.98 1.49
CA LEU A 173 -10.78 -10.22 2.15
C LEU A 173 -11.55 -10.45 3.44
N ALA A 174 -11.68 -9.41 4.26
CA ALA A 174 -12.33 -9.51 5.56
C ALA A 174 -13.85 -9.80 5.43
N ALA A 175 -14.50 -9.26 4.41
CA ALA A 175 -15.94 -9.41 4.19
C ALA A 175 -16.31 -10.69 3.42
N ASN A 176 -15.49 -11.10 2.46
CA ASN A 176 -15.90 -12.06 1.42
C ASN A 176 -15.08 -13.36 1.39
N THR A 177 -14.08 -13.53 2.27
CA THR A 177 -13.22 -14.74 2.27
C THR A 177 -13.04 -15.34 3.66
N THR A 178 -12.35 -16.49 3.72
CA THR A 178 -11.94 -17.10 4.99
C THR A 178 -10.79 -16.35 5.68
N PHE A 179 -10.12 -15.43 4.98
CA PHE A 179 -9.08 -14.55 5.52
C PHE A 179 -9.69 -13.34 6.23
N ALA A 180 -10.61 -13.59 7.17
CA ALA A 180 -11.47 -12.57 7.79
C ALA A 180 -10.75 -11.52 8.66
N VAL A 181 -9.45 -11.73 8.96
CA VAL A 181 -8.68 -10.88 9.88
C VAL A 181 -7.33 -10.49 9.27
N PRO A 182 -7.31 -9.78 8.12
CA PRO A 182 -6.06 -9.38 7.50
C PRO A 182 -5.36 -8.30 8.34
N ALA A 183 -4.03 -8.27 8.26
CA ALA A 183 -3.24 -7.13 8.72
C ALA A 183 -2.94 -6.20 7.54
N VAL A 184 -2.84 -4.88 7.77
CA VAL A 184 -2.60 -3.89 6.72
C VAL A 184 -1.53 -2.90 7.14
N TYR A 185 -0.54 -2.66 6.28
CA TYR A 185 0.49 -1.64 6.46
C TYR A 185 0.53 -0.72 5.25
N THR A 186 0.06 0.51 5.41
CA THR A 186 0.08 1.48 4.31
C THR A 186 1.08 2.60 4.58
N TYR A 187 1.77 3.02 3.53
CA TYR A 187 2.75 4.11 3.54
C TYR A 187 2.27 5.16 2.56
N ALA A 188 2.22 6.43 2.98
CA ALA A 188 1.82 7.51 2.08
C ALA A 188 0.44 7.33 1.42
N SER A 189 -0.48 6.62 2.08
CA SER A 189 -1.80 6.34 1.51
C SER A 189 -2.63 7.61 1.40
N PRO A 190 -3.29 7.88 0.24
CA PRO A 190 -4.37 8.85 0.16
C PRO A 190 -5.61 8.35 0.91
N ARG A 191 -6.62 9.21 1.10
CA ARG A 191 -7.96 8.81 1.55
C ARG A 191 -8.60 7.96 0.48
N THR A 192 -9.23 6.86 0.87
CA THR A 192 -9.75 5.85 -0.09
C THR A 192 -11.24 6.00 -0.36
N GLY A 193 -11.98 6.65 0.54
CA GLY A 193 -13.43 6.79 0.41
C GLY A 193 -14.03 7.79 1.38
N ASP A 194 -15.35 7.80 1.41
CA ASP A 194 -16.14 8.69 2.25
C ASP A 194 -16.11 8.29 3.75
N SER A 195 -16.74 9.11 4.58
CA SER A 195 -16.85 8.87 6.03
C SER A 195 -17.54 7.54 6.38
N LEU A 196 -18.51 7.09 5.57
CA LEU A 196 -19.19 5.82 5.79
C LEU A 196 -18.28 4.64 5.46
N PHE A 197 -17.50 4.74 4.39
CA PHE A 197 -16.45 3.79 4.06
C PHE A 197 -15.40 3.72 5.16
N ALA A 198 -14.90 4.87 5.62
CA ALA A 198 -13.91 4.92 6.70
C ALA A 198 -14.43 4.25 7.98
N ALA A 199 -15.65 4.58 8.40
CA ALA A 199 -16.29 3.98 9.56
C ALA A 199 -16.53 2.48 9.39
N THR A 200 -16.91 2.03 8.20
CA THR A 200 -17.13 0.60 7.90
C THR A 200 -15.82 -0.17 7.92
N PHE A 201 -14.76 0.37 7.29
CA PHE A 201 -13.43 -0.22 7.33
C PHE A 201 -12.92 -0.37 8.76
N ASP A 202 -13.00 0.68 9.58
CA ASP A 202 -12.57 0.65 10.99
C ASP A 202 -13.35 -0.38 11.83
N GLN A 203 -14.59 -0.70 11.41
CA GLN A 203 -15.40 -1.75 12.01
C GLN A 203 -15.00 -3.16 11.58
N VAL A 204 -14.58 -3.36 10.35
CA VAL A 204 -14.27 -4.68 9.78
C VAL A 204 -12.79 -5.04 9.95
N VAL A 205 -11.87 -4.14 9.62
CA VAL A 205 -10.42 -4.39 9.59
C VAL A 205 -9.75 -3.80 10.82
N LYS A 206 -9.45 -4.66 11.80
CA LYS A 206 -8.91 -4.24 13.12
C LYS A 206 -7.40 -4.04 13.16
N ASN A 207 -6.67 -4.73 12.30
CA ASN A 207 -5.21 -4.76 12.30
C ASN A 207 -4.64 -3.91 11.16
N SER A 208 -4.95 -2.63 11.11
CA SER A 208 -4.45 -1.74 10.06
C SER A 208 -3.62 -0.60 10.63
N PHE A 209 -2.50 -0.34 9.97
CA PHE A 209 -1.49 0.62 10.37
C PHE A 209 -1.23 1.56 9.21
N ARG A 210 -1.68 2.82 9.35
CA ARG A 210 -1.46 3.86 8.36
C ARG A 210 -0.28 4.71 8.77
N ILE A 211 0.86 4.56 8.09
CA ILE A 211 2.05 5.36 8.31
C ILE A 211 1.98 6.59 7.40
N ALA A 212 2.03 7.78 7.98
CA ALA A 212 1.89 9.04 7.25
C ALA A 212 3.02 10.01 7.61
N ASN A 213 3.63 10.62 6.61
CA ASN A 213 4.64 11.65 6.78
C ASN A 213 3.97 13.03 6.83
N ARG A 214 4.28 13.85 7.84
CA ARG A 214 3.60 15.14 8.09
C ARG A 214 3.70 16.15 6.94
N LEU A 215 4.74 16.06 6.11
CA LEU A 215 4.95 16.97 4.97
C LEU A 215 4.62 16.31 3.63
N ASP A 216 4.09 15.10 3.63
CA ASP A 216 3.64 14.41 2.42
C ASP A 216 2.20 14.79 2.09
N ILE A 217 2.04 15.56 1.01
CA ILE A 217 0.74 16.07 0.56
C ILE A 217 -0.22 14.95 0.10
N VAL A 218 0.29 13.80 -0.33
CA VAL A 218 -0.56 12.69 -0.83
C VAL A 218 -1.43 12.14 0.29
N THR A 219 -0.89 12.11 1.51
CA THR A 219 -1.66 11.71 2.70
C THR A 219 -2.79 12.68 3.05
N ALA A 220 -2.81 13.86 2.43
CA ALA A 220 -3.86 14.87 2.60
C ALA A 220 -4.84 14.92 1.42
N LEU A 221 -4.72 14.02 0.44
CA LEU A 221 -5.60 13.92 -0.72
C LEU A 221 -6.42 12.61 -0.69
N PRO A 222 -7.57 12.55 -1.36
CA PRO A 222 -8.44 13.68 -1.71
C PRO A 222 -8.74 14.62 -0.51
N PRO A 223 -9.12 15.89 -0.71
CA PRO A 223 -9.42 16.82 0.39
C PRO A 223 -10.55 16.31 1.31
N PRO A 224 -10.55 16.67 2.61
CA PRO A 224 -11.48 16.13 3.61
C PRO A 224 -12.90 16.71 3.54
N VAL A 225 -13.37 17.13 2.36
CA VAL A 225 -14.75 17.62 2.17
C VAL A 225 -15.70 16.43 2.16
N ASP A 226 -15.47 15.50 1.22
CA ASP A 226 -16.28 14.30 1.03
C ASP A 226 -15.54 13.00 1.39
N TYR A 227 -14.24 13.11 1.73
CA TYR A 227 -13.37 11.97 2.01
C TYR A 227 -12.90 11.92 3.46
N GLU A 228 -12.79 10.71 4.00
CA GLU A 228 -12.24 10.47 5.33
C GLU A 228 -11.13 9.41 5.28
N HIS A 229 -10.16 9.52 6.20
CA HIS A 229 -9.15 8.49 6.34
C HIS A 229 -9.69 7.33 7.15
N VAL A 230 -9.41 6.11 6.71
CA VAL A 230 -9.47 4.93 7.58
C VAL A 230 -8.44 5.10 8.69
N LEU A 231 -8.85 4.84 9.93
CA LEU A 231 -8.00 4.83 11.12
C LEU A 231 -7.17 6.12 11.38
N ASN A 232 -6.69 6.25 12.61
CA ASN A 232 -5.70 7.27 12.95
C ASN A 232 -4.32 6.90 12.40
N PRO A 233 -3.53 7.88 11.93
CA PRO A 233 -2.20 7.63 11.38
C PRO A 233 -1.14 7.54 12.48
N THR A 234 -0.10 6.75 12.21
CA THR A 234 1.20 6.91 12.85
C THR A 234 2.00 7.96 12.11
N TRP A 235 2.15 9.14 12.72
CA TRP A 235 2.83 10.28 12.12
C TRP A 235 4.35 10.16 12.19
N LEU A 236 4.99 10.22 11.03
CA LEU A 236 6.43 10.49 10.89
C LEU A 236 6.67 11.99 10.78
N ASN A 237 7.83 12.46 11.26
CA ASN A 237 8.22 13.85 11.18
C ASN A 237 9.57 13.97 10.46
N PRO A 238 9.63 14.62 9.28
CA PRO A 238 10.86 14.79 8.53
C PRO A 238 11.74 15.91 9.12
N ILE A 239 11.30 16.54 10.21
CA ILE A 239 12.04 17.55 10.96
C ILE A 239 12.16 17.09 12.41
N ARG A 240 13.40 16.94 12.89
CA ARG A 240 13.66 16.68 14.30
C ARG A 240 13.66 17.99 15.06
N LEU A 241 12.61 18.22 15.85
CA LEU A 241 12.42 19.47 16.60
C LEU A 241 13.38 19.62 17.80
N LEU A 242 13.84 18.52 18.40
CA LEU A 242 14.70 18.54 19.57
C LEU A 242 15.92 17.60 19.42
N PRO A 243 17.09 17.98 19.95
CA PRO A 243 17.41 19.26 20.59
C PRO A 243 17.41 20.44 19.61
N LEU A 244 17.36 21.68 20.12
CA LEU A 244 17.44 22.91 19.30
C LEU A 244 18.89 23.19 18.84
N PRO A 245 19.10 23.74 17.63
CA PRO A 245 18.08 24.12 16.64
C PRO A 245 17.46 22.90 15.93
N PRO A 246 16.21 23.01 15.43
CA PRO A 246 15.57 21.92 14.70
C PRO A 246 16.45 21.44 13.52
N LYS A 247 16.49 20.13 13.31
CA LYS A 247 17.24 19.52 12.23
C LYS A 247 16.29 19.00 11.16
N VAL A 248 16.40 19.54 9.96
CA VAL A 248 15.77 18.98 8.76
C VAL A 248 16.42 17.62 8.49
N LEU A 249 15.62 16.56 8.41
CA LEU A 249 16.07 15.19 8.15
C LEU A 249 15.91 14.82 6.67
N VAL A 250 14.92 15.41 6.00
CA VAL A 250 14.58 15.18 4.59
C VAL A 250 14.52 16.53 3.87
N LYS A 251 15.14 16.63 2.69
CA LYS A 251 15.04 17.80 1.82
C LYS A 251 13.60 17.95 1.38
N TYR A 252 12.99 19.08 1.71
CA TYR A 252 11.61 19.35 1.34
C TYR A 252 11.43 19.40 -0.18
N SER A 253 10.69 18.44 -0.70
CA SER A 253 10.05 18.44 -2.02
C SER A 253 8.93 17.41 -2.01
N VAL A 254 7.89 17.60 -2.82
CA VAL A 254 6.75 16.66 -2.87
C VAL A 254 7.23 15.23 -3.15
N ALA A 255 8.16 15.06 -4.08
CA ALA A 255 8.75 13.75 -4.38
C ALA A 255 9.52 13.14 -3.20
N CYS A 256 10.32 13.93 -2.48
CA CYS A 256 11.10 13.43 -1.36
C CYS A 256 10.23 13.09 -0.13
N GLU A 257 9.23 13.90 0.17
CA GLU A 257 8.33 13.63 1.29
C GLU A 257 7.43 12.42 1.03
N HIS A 258 7.11 12.16 -0.25
CA HIS A 258 6.30 11.03 -0.69
C HIS A 258 7.09 9.74 -0.96
N SER A 259 8.43 9.80 -1.09
CA SER A 259 9.23 8.62 -1.40
C SER A 259 9.13 7.53 -0.32
N LEU A 260 8.89 6.28 -0.71
CA LEU A 260 8.89 5.14 0.22
C LEU A 260 10.24 4.99 0.95
N ALA A 261 11.35 5.35 0.30
CA ALA A 261 12.67 5.36 0.93
C ALA A 261 12.74 6.36 2.09
N THR A 262 12.07 7.50 1.97
CA THR A 262 11.92 8.48 3.07
C THR A 262 11.13 7.90 4.24
N TYR A 263 10.02 7.22 3.97
CA TYR A 263 9.23 6.56 5.02
C TYR A 263 10.06 5.51 5.77
N LEU A 264 10.78 4.66 5.04
CA LEU A 264 11.67 3.64 5.60
C LEU A 264 12.82 4.26 6.40
N TYR A 265 13.43 5.34 5.90
CA TYR A 265 14.44 6.10 6.63
C TYR A 265 13.90 6.62 7.96
N LEU A 266 12.77 7.32 7.94
CA LEU A 266 12.17 7.92 9.15
C LEU A 266 11.72 6.86 10.17
N LEU A 267 11.19 5.72 9.72
CA LEU A 267 10.89 4.57 10.60
C LEU A 267 12.16 3.99 11.22
N SER A 268 13.24 3.85 10.45
CA SER A 268 14.50 3.28 10.95
C SER A 268 15.17 4.15 12.04
N LEU A 269 14.87 5.45 12.07
CA LEU A 269 15.32 6.33 13.17
C LEU A 269 14.62 6.02 14.50
N GLN A 270 13.51 5.28 14.48
CA GLN A 270 12.70 4.92 15.65
C GLN A 270 12.87 3.46 16.07
N SER A 271 13.47 2.60 15.24
CA SER A 271 13.51 1.14 15.47
C SER A 271 14.58 0.69 16.48
N GLY A 272 15.58 1.52 16.76
CA GLY A 272 16.78 1.13 17.52
C GLY A 272 17.72 0.18 16.76
N GLY A 273 17.37 -0.21 15.53
CA GLY A 273 18.19 -1.01 14.62
C GLY A 273 19.03 -0.15 13.66
N PRO A 274 19.58 -0.76 12.58
CA PRO A 274 20.31 -0.03 11.57
C PRO A 274 19.45 1.06 10.91
N THR A 275 20.01 2.25 10.78
CA THR A 275 19.38 3.33 10.02
C THR A 275 19.43 3.02 8.53
N LEU A 276 18.29 3.05 7.87
CA LEU A 276 18.17 2.87 6.42
C LEU A 276 18.63 4.13 5.69
N ASN A 277 19.07 3.99 4.44
CA ASN A 277 19.57 5.13 3.68
C ASN A 277 18.42 5.96 3.10
N LEU A 278 18.54 7.28 3.23
CA LEU A 278 17.75 8.22 2.45
C LEU A 278 18.35 8.35 1.04
N GLU A 279 17.48 8.52 0.04
CA GLU A 279 17.90 8.78 -1.35
C GLU A 279 18.83 10.01 -1.41
N PRO A 280 19.93 9.95 -2.18
CA PRO A 280 20.89 11.06 -2.25
C PRO A 280 20.25 12.40 -2.60
N ALA A 281 19.26 12.42 -3.50
CA ALA A 281 18.54 13.62 -3.91
C ALA A 281 17.67 14.23 -2.80
N CYS A 282 17.30 13.43 -1.80
CA CYS A 282 16.44 13.82 -0.68
C CYS A 282 17.22 14.15 0.59
N LYS A 283 18.55 14.08 0.57
CA LYS A 283 19.38 14.54 1.69
C LYS A 283 19.33 16.07 1.79
N PRO A 284 19.09 16.63 2.99
CA PRO A 284 19.21 18.06 3.23
C PRO A 284 20.62 18.55 2.89
N SER A 285 20.71 19.76 2.35
CA SER A 285 21.96 20.48 2.08
C SER A 285 22.70 20.87 3.34
#